data_AF-A0A954UGJ5-F1
#
_entry.id   AF-A0A954UGJ5-F1
#
_cell.length_a   1.000
_cell.length_b   1.000
_cell.length_c   1.000
_cell.angle_alpha   90.00
_cell.angle_beta   90.00
_cell.angle_gamma   90.00
#
_symmetry.space_group_name_H-M   'P 1'
#
loop_
_entity.id
_entity.type
_entity.pdbx_description
1 polymer ?
#
loop_
_entity_poly.entity_id
_entity_poly.type
_entity_poly.pdbx_seq_one_letter_code
_entity_poly.pdbx_strand_id
1 'polypeptide(L)'
;MRILLLSLFCLACPAIVLADPWADFEAALPHSAGDLGEDQVDRLIQAADAVEAWASDLEWATPTAADGAPLPADPDEVLRVVRTLVDAKQRADAALANNWPLRKEFVQLTDGAENRQRLGHYLRTTSTLIDLSGRIRYRMRDVLDSATYELDPHPPQFEAMIEMLTKHRVEIGGTALSYVLLDPAPETGAVPYSPAVKAKVLRLLATVRDMEMVPDVVTLLEQPTTTPELAILAAETIRQIGLPQDARPGTPTPLAPSITAAQLRDHLTALNDRTLRPQLKAARQSLLAWASERAQHGVTGDSYRVGDFEVKSGDWLLMRNPSPYNMFTDISPGLFTHVGVVATEVGEDGKRRFVIVDLPE
;
A
#
# COMPACT_ATOMS: atom_id res chain seq x y z
N MET A 1 -68.09 -18.00 6.02
CA MET A 1 -67.13 -17.13 6.72
C MET A 1 -65.96 -18.00 7.17
N ARG A 2 -64.92 -18.16 6.34
CA ARG A 2 -63.69 -18.91 6.66
C ARG A 2 -62.52 -17.97 6.42
N ILE A 3 -61.81 -17.66 7.49
CA ILE A 3 -60.64 -16.78 7.53
C ILE A 3 -59.47 -17.54 6.90
N LEU A 4 -58.92 -17.01 5.79
CA LEU A 4 -57.67 -17.45 5.21
C LEU A 4 -56.53 -16.74 5.96
N LEU A 5 -55.77 -17.50 6.76
CA LEU A 5 -54.46 -17.07 7.26
C LEU A 5 -53.44 -17.32 6.14
N LEU A 6 -52.93 -16.26 5.53
CA LEU A 6 -51.70 -16.30 4.73
C LEU A 6 -50.52 -16.24 5.69
N SER A 7 -49.83 -17.37 5.86
CA SER A 7 -48.56 -17.45 6.55
C SER A 7 -47.45 -16.98 5.62
N LEU A 8 -46.93 -15.77 5.85
CA LEU A 8 -45.67 -15.29 5.27
C LEU A 8 -44.53 -16.13 5.87
N PHE A 9 -43.96 -17.05 5.09
CA PHE A 9 -42.68 -17.68 5.41
C PHE A 9 -41.56 -16.70 5.00
N CYS A 10 -41.07 -15.92 5.95
CA CYS A 10 -39.75 -15.31 5.82
C CYS A 10 -38.72 -16.45 5.88
N LEU A 11 -38.22 -16.86 4.72
CA LEU A 11 -37.00 -17.66 4.61
C LEU A 11 -35.84 -16.79 5.10
N ALA A 12 -35.54 -16.87 6.40
CA ALA A 12 -34.27 -16.42 6.92
C ALA A 12 -33.19 -17.31 6.30
N CYS A 13 -32.41 -16.78 5.35
CA CYS A 13 -31.15 -17.42 4.96
C CYS A 13 -30.31 -17.58 6.23
N PRO A 14 -29.95 -18.81 6.64
CA PRO A 14 -28.98 -18.96 7.71
C PRO A 14 -27.68 -18.33 7.21
N ALA A 15 -27.19 -17.31 7.92
CA ALA A 15 -25.84 -16.83 7.71
C ALA A 15 -24.92 -18.05 7.89
N ILE A 16 -24.28 -18.48 6.81
CA ILE A 16 -23.24 -19.51 6.88
C ILE A 16 -22.13 -18.85 7.69
N VAL A 17 -22.00 -19.24 8.96
CA VAL A 17 -20.84 -18.87 9.76
C VAL A 17 -19.70 -19.68 9.19
N LEU A 18 -18.97 -19.07 8.24
CA LEU A 18 -17.69 -19.62 7.79
C LEU A 18 -16.81 -19.76 9.05
N ALA A 19 -16.36 -20.98 9.32
CA ALA A 19 -15.41 -21.22 10.39
C ALA A 19 -14.16 -20.37 10.10
N ASP A 20 -13.70 -19.60 11.09
CA ASP A 20 -12.50 -18.77 10.96
C ASP A 20 -11.27 -19.69 10.77
N PRO A 21 -10.67 -19.77 9.56
CA PRO A 21 -9.57 -20.70 9.26
C PRO A 21 -8.24 -20.29 9.91
N TRP A 22 -8.20 -19.11 10.53
CA TRP A 22 -6.95 -18.56 11.03
C TRP A 22 -6.39 -19.32 12.24
N ALA A 23 -7.24 -19.99 13.03
CA ALA A 23 -6.77 -20.79 14.16
C ALA A 23 -5.88 -21.96 13.69
N ASP A 24 -6.27 -22.62 12.61
CA ASP A 24 -5.49 -23.70 12.00
C ASP A 24 -4.21 -23.16 11.33
N PHE A 25 -4.31 -22.00 10.68
CA PHE A 25 -3.14 -21.31 10.11
C PHE A 25 -2.11 -20.95 11.17
N GLU A 26 -2.52 -20.33 12.27
CA GLU A 26 -1.63 -19.93 13.36
C GLU A 26 -0.99 -21.16 14.05
N ALA A 27 -1.75 -22.23 14.23
CA ALA A 27 -1.24 -23.50 14.75
C ALA A 27 -0.23 -24.17 13.81
N ALA A 28 -0.28 -23.86 12.51
CA ALA A 28 0.64 -24.36 11.49
C ALA A 28 1.90 -23.50 11.30
N LEU A 29 2.08 -22.42 12.05
CA LEU A 29 3.31 -21.61 11.97
C LEU A 29 4.48 -22.27 12.73
N PRO A 30 5.70 -22.28 12.15
CA PRO A 30 6.89 -22.71 12.88
C PRO A 30 7.27 -21.65 13.94
N HIS A 31 7.74 -22.10 15.10
CA HIS A 31 8.16 -21.22 16.20
C HIS A 31 9.68 -21.22 16.39
N SER A 32 10.37 -22.18 15.79
CA SER A 32 11.82 -22.34 15.79
C SER A 32 12.30 -22.96 14.48
N ALA A 33 13.60 -22.88 14.19
CA ALA A 33 14.19 -23.63 13.08
C ALA A 33 14.11 -25.16 13.29
N GLY A 34 13.85 -25.61 14.52
CA GLY A 34 13.61 -27.01 14.87
C GLY A 34 12.27 -27.57 14.39
N ASP A 35 11.25 -26.71 14.27
CA ASP A 35 9.90 -27.12 13.89
C ASP A 35 9.73 -27.29 12.38
N LEU A 36 10.73 -26.86 11.60
CA LEU A 36 10.70 -26.87 10.14
C LEU A 36 10.94 -28.27 9.59
N GLY A 37 9.84 -29.00 9.37
CA GLY A 37 9.80 -30.27 8.65
C GLY A 37 8.76 -30.26 7.53
N GLU A 38 8.77 -31.31 6.72
CA GLU A 38 7.85 -31.48 5.58
C GLU A 38 6.38 -31.41 6.01
N ASP A 39 5.98 -32.19 7.02
CA ASP A 39 4.62 -32.19 7.57
C ASP A 39 4.17 -30.81 8.08
N GLN A 40 5.08 -30.02 8.64
CA GLN A 40 4.78 -28.67 9.13
C GLN A 40 4.50 -27.72 7.95
N VAL A 41 5.34 -27.79 6.92
CA VAL A 41 5.20 -26.97 5.70
C VAL A 41 3.89 -27.31 4.98
N ASP A 42 3.57 -28.59 4.82
CA ASP A 42 2.37 -29.01 4.10
C ASP A 42 1.09 -28.62 4.85
N ARG A 43 1.09 -28.70 6.20
CA ARG A 43 -0.01 -28.17 7.02
C ARG A 43 -0.17 -26.66 6.86
N LEU A 44 0.93 -25.91 6.83
CA LEU A 44 0.88 -24.47 6.65
C LEU A 44 0.31 -24.10 5.28
N ILE A 45 0.70 -24.80 4.22
CA ILE A 45 0.17 -24.59 2.85
C ILE A 45 -1.34 -24.81 2.84
N GLN A 46 -1.82 -25.94 3.37
CA GLN A 46 -3.26 -26.23 3.41
C GLN A 46 -4.04 -25.18 4.21
N ALA A 47 -3.50 -24.74 5.34
CA ALA A 47 -4.15 -23.71 6.16
C ALA A 47 -4.13 -22.33 5.48
N ALA A 48 -3.06 -21.99 4.75
CA ALA A 48 -2.98 -20.77 3.96
C ALA A 48 -4.00 -20.78 2.82
N ASP A 49 -4.15 -21.89 2.09
CA ASP A 49 -5.18 -22.05 1.04
C ASP A 49 -6.60 -21.90 1.62
N ALA A 50 -6.84 -22.41 2.84
CA ALA A 50 -8.13 -22.25 3.52
C ALA A 50 -8.41 -20.79 3.91
N VAL A 51 -7.39 -20.06 4.38
CA VAL A 51 -7.50 -18.61 4.66
C VAL A 51 -7.80 -17.82 3.38
N GLU A 52 -7.14 -18.15 2.27
CA GLU A 52 -7.41 -17.49 0.98
C GLU A 52 -8.83 -17.76 0.50
N ALA A 53 -9.29 -19.01 0.54
CA ALA A 53 -10.65 -19.37 0.14
C ALA A 53 -11.69 -18.60 0.98
N TRP A 54 -11.50 -18.56 2.30
CA TRP A 54 -12.32 -17.75 3.20
C TRP A 54 -12.29 -16.26 2.85
N ALA A 55 -11.12 -15.69 2.60
CA ALA A 55 -10.99 -14.27 2.25
C ALA A 55 -11.63 -13.94 0.89
N SER A 56 -11.62 -14.90 -0.04
CA SER A 56 -12.27 -14.78 -1.35
C SER A 56 -13.79 -14.82 -1.22
N ASP A 57 -14.31 -15.63 -0.30
CA ASP A 57 -15.74 -15.72 0.00
C ASP A 57 -16.26 -14.53 0.84
N LEU A 58 -15.38 -13.66 1.35
CA LEU A 58 -15.79 -12.42 2.01
C LEU A 58 -16.38 -11.44 0.98
N GLU A 59 -17.71 -11.34 1.00
CA GLU A 59 -18.50 -10.38 0.25
C GLU A 59 -19.61 -9.84 1.14
N TRP A 60 -20.01 -8.58 0.92
CA TRP A 60 -21.25 -8.07 1.50
C TRP A 60 -22.42 -8.49 0.62
N ALA A 61 -23.56 -8.76 1.25
CA ALA A 61 -24.76 -9.06 0.51
C ALA A 61 -25.23 -7.80 -0.25
N THR A 62 -25.49 -7.95 -1.55
CA THR A 62 -26.22 -6.94 -2.33
C THR A 62 -27.69 -7.35 -2.33
N PRO A 63 -28.55 -6.73 -1.51
CA PRO A 63 -29.95 -7.09 -1.47
C PRO A 63 -30.60 -6.85 -2.84
N THR A 64 -31.60 -7.65 -3.19
CA THR A 64 -32.37 -7.47 -4.42
C THR A 64 -33.79 -7.08 -4.08
N ALA A 65 -34.34 -6.10 -4.79
CA ALA A 65 -35.74 -5.75 -4.73
C ALA A 65 -36.63 -6.88 -5.29
N ALA A 66 -37.94 -6.78 -5.08
CA ALA A 66 -38.90 -7.79 -5.52
C ALA A 66 -38.97 -7.97 -7.05
N ASP A 67 -38.53 -6.96 -7.80
CA ASP A 67 -38.42 -6.97 -9.26
C ASP A 67 -37.04 -7.46 -9.76
N GLY A 68 -36.14 -7.85 -8.84
CA GLY A 68 -34.79 -8.31 -9.15
C GLY A 68 -33.76 -7.20 -9.32
N ALA A 69 -34.14 -5.92 -9.13
CA ALA A 69 -33.16 -4.83 -9.18
C ALA A 69 -32.22 -4.88 -7.96
N PRO A 70 -30.91 -4.63 -8.14
CA PRO A 70 -29.99 -4.52 -7.01
C PRO A 70 -30.35 -3.30 -6.16
N LEU A 71 -30.42 -3.51 -4.85
CA LEU A 71 -30.52 -2.47 -3.84
C LEU A 71 -29.11 -2.10 -3.35
N PRO A 72 -28.90 -0.86 -2.87
CA PRO A 72 -27.62 -0.46 -2.27
C PRO A 72 -27.23 -1.41 -1.14
N ALA A 73 -25.93 -1.69 -1.03
CA ALA A 73 -25.40 -2.45 0.08
C ALA A 73 -25.61 -1.69 1.40
N ASP A 74 -25.70 -2.42 2.52
CA ASP A 74 -25.65 -1.80 3.84
C ASP A 74 -24.22 -1.24 4.08
N PRO A 75 -24.04 0.08 4.22
CA PRO A 75 -22.71 0.67 4.34
C PRO A 75 -21.93 0.18 5.58
N ASP A 76 -22.63 -0.20 6.65
CA ASP A 76 -21.95 -0.75 7.84
C ASP A 76 -21.45 -2.18 7.58
N GLU A 77 -22.16 -2.94 6.76
CA GLU A 77 -21.74 -4.28 6.32
C GLU A 77 -20.55 -4.21 5.35
N VAL A 78 -20.57 -3.28 4.41
CA VAL A 78 -19.41 -3.00 3.53
C VAL A 78 -18.18 -2.70 4.38
N LEU A 79 -18.30 -1.79 5.35
CA LEU A 79 -17.20 -1.42 6.24
C LEU A 79 -16.73 -2.59 7.12
N ARG A 80 -17.65 -3.46 7.55
CA ARG A 80 -17.31 -4.70 8.30
C ARG A 80 -16.47 -5.64 7.45
N VAL A 81 -16.81 -5.84 6.18
CA VAL A 81 -16.05 -6.71 5.26
C VAL A 81 -14.65 -6.15 5.03
N VAL A 82 -14.53 -4.85 4.73
CA VAL A 82 -13.22 -4.20 4.56
C VAL A 82 -12.37 -4.37 5.82
N ARG A 83 -12.95 -4.13 7.01
CA ARG A 83 -12.24 -4.33 8.30
C ARG A 83 -11.74 -5.75 8.46
N THR A 84 -12.59 -6.74 8.15
CA THR A 84 -12.24 -8.17 8.25
C THR A 84 -11.04 -8.51 7.37
N LEU A 85 -10.99 -7.98 6.14
CA LEU A 85 -9.84 -8.17 5.24
C LEU A 85 -8.58 -7.43 5.69
N VAL A 86 -8.72 -6.22 6.26
CA VAL A 86 -7.58 -5.50 6.85
C VAL A 86 -6.97 -6.31 8.00
N ASP A 87 -7.81 -6.82 8.91
CA ASP A 87 -7.35 -7.65 10.03
C ASP A 87 -6.68 -8.95 9.52
N ALA A 88 -7.26 -9.59 8.50
CA ALA A 88 -6.68 -10.76 7.83
C ALA A 88 -5.29 -10.45 7.24
N LYS A 89 -5.13 -9.33 6.53
CA LYS A 89 -3.83 -8.92 5.98
C LYS A 89 -2.80 -8.70 7.09
N GLN A 90 -3.19 -8.06 8.19
CA GLN A 90 -2.28 -7.83 9.32
C GLN A 90 -1.82 -9.12 9.97
N ARG A 91 -2.68 -10.14 10.08
CA ARG A 91 -2.30 -11.45 10.60
C ARG A 91 -1.30 -12.16 9.67
N ALA A 92 -1.52 -12.14 8.36
CA ALA A 92 -0.56 -12.68 7.39
C ALA A 92 0.81 -11.97 7.46
N ASP A 93 0.82 -10.65 7.53
CA ASP A 93 2.06 -9.87 7.63
C ASP A 93 2.78 -10.09 8.95
N ALA A 94 2.05 -10.21 10.06
CA ALA A 94 2.62 -10.54 11.35
C ALA A 94 3.25 -11.94 11.34
N ALA A 95 2.60 -12.93 10.74
CA ALA A 95 3.17 -14.27 10.55
C ALA A 95 4.47 -14.23 9.75
N LEU A 96 4.49 -13.46 8.65
CA LEU A 96 5.70 -13.25 7.83
C LEU A 96 6.83 -12.59 8.63
N ALA A 97 6.52 -11.51 9.34
CA ALA A 97 7.47 -10.76 10.16
C ALA A 97 8.04 -11.62 11.30
N ASN A 98 7.22 -12.49 11.90
CA ASN A 98 7.62 -13.41 12.96
C ASN A 98 8.47 -14.58 12.43
N ASN A 99 8.29 -14.97 11.17
CA ASN A 99 9.10 -16.01 10.54
C ASN A 99 10.52 -15.49 10.20
N TRP A 100 10.69 -14.19 9.88
CA TRP A 100 11.97 -13.61 9.45
C TRP A 100 13.15 -13.83 10.41
N PRO A 101 12.99 -13.63 11.73
CA PRO A 101 14.05 -13.92 12.71
C PRO A 101 14.59 -15.35 12.68
N LEU A 102 13.80 -16.37 12.30
CA LEU A 102 14.21 -17.79 12.31
C LEU A 102 15.43 -18.04 11.42
N ARG A 103 15.64 -17.24 10.38
CA ARG A 103 16.84 -17.32 9.52
C ARG A 103 18.16 -17.23 10.29
N LYS A 104 18.17 -16.55 11.45
CA LYS A 104 19.38 -16.38 12.28
C LYS A 104 19.76 -17.66 13.01
N GLU A 105 18.80 -18.54 13.29
CA GLU A 105 19.07 -19.82 13.97
C GLU A 105 19.87 -20.76 13.07
N PHE A 106 19.68 -20.65 11.75
CA PHE A 106 20.45 -21.44 10.77
C PHE A 106 21.94 -21.09 10.73
N VAL A 107 22.33 -19.88 11.13
CA VAL A 107 23.76 -19.47 11.21
C VAL A 107 24.50 -20.29 12.27
N GLN A 108 23.78 -20.82 13.26
CA GLN A 108 24.36 -21.63 14.34
C GLN A 108 24.42 -23.13 14.02
N LEU A 109 23.87 -23.55 12.87
CA LEU A 109 23.77 -24.96 12.50
C LEU A 109 25.01 -25.40 11.69
N THR A 110 25.59 -26.54 12.06
CA THR A 110 26.75 -27.15 11.37
C THR A 110 26.42 -27.55 9.94
N ASP A 111 27.39 -27.53 9.02
CA ASP A 111 27.17 -28.01 7.65
C ASP A 111 26.71 -29.48 7.64
N GLY A 112 25.52 -29.74 7.12
CA GLY A 112 24.89 -31.07 7.12
C GLY A 112 23.66 -31.16 6.23
N ALA A 113 23.35 -32.36 5.74
CA ALA A 113 22.21 -32.58 4.83
C ALA A 113 20.86 -32.21 5.48
N GLU A 114 20.68 -32.50 6.76
CA GLU A 114 19.48 -32.14 7.53
C GLU A 114 19.29 -30.63 7.61
N ASN A 115 20.35 -29.86 7.83
CA ASN A 115 20.26 -28.40 7.90
C ASN A 115 19.93 -27.76 6.55
N ARG A 116 20.45 -28.33 5.45
CA ARG A 116 20.04 -27.93 4.09
C ARG A 116 18.56 -28.20 3.85
N GLN A 117 18.05 -29.34 4.30
CA GLN A 117 16.63 -29.68 4.19
C GLN A 117 15.76 -28.70 4.98
N ARG A 118 16.10 -28.42 6.24
CA ARG A 118 15.39 -27.44 7.07
C ARG A 118 15.43 -26.03 6.49
N LEU A 119 16.55 -25.62 5.88
CA LEU A 119 16.63 -24.36 5.16
C LEU A 119 15.70 -24.35 3.93
N GLY A 120 15.60 -25.46 3.21
CA GLY A 120 14.61 -25.63 2.13
C GLY A 120 13.17 -25.47 2.64
N HIS A 121 12.85 -26.05 3.79
CA HIS A 121 11.54 -25.88 4.44
C HIS A 121 11.29 -24.43 4.89
N TYR A 122 12.29 -23.76 5.48
CA TYR A 122 12.21 -22.33 5.82
C TYR A 122 11.87 -21.47 4.59
N LEU A 123 12.54 -21.71 3.46
CA LEU A 123 12.28 -20.98 2.22
C LEU A 123 10.88 -21.27 1.68
N ARG A 124 10.42 -22.53 1.72
CA ARG A 124 9.03 -22.89 1.34
C ARG A 124 8.00 -22.17 2.22
N THR A 125 8.15 -22.24 3.55
CA THR A 125 7.29 -21.51 4.51
C THR A 125 7.28 -20.01 4.22
N THR A 126 8.46 -19.42 4.05
CA THR A 126 8.60 -18.00 3.70
C THR A 126 7.84 -17.65 2.43
N SER A 127 8.01 -18.44 1.37
CA SER A 127 7.29 -18.25 0.10
C SER A 127 5.78 -18.35 0.28
N THR A 128 5.28 -19.36 1.02
CA THR A 128 3.85 -19.51 1.32
C THR A 128 3.27 -18.29 2.05
N LEU A 129 4.00 -17.73 3.03
CA LEU A 129 3.55 -16.55 3.77
C LEU A 129 3.56 -15.28 2.91
N ILE A 130 4.57 -15.11 2.04
CA ILE A 130 4.61 -14.00 1.06
C ILE A 130 3.42 -14.10 0.11
N ASP A 131 3.19 -15.30 -0.44
CA ASP A 131 2.13 -15.58 -1.39
C ASP A 131 0.75 -15.32 -0.79
N LEU A 132 0.46 -15.87 0.40
CA LEU A 132 -0.80 -15.58 1.12
C LEU A 132 -1.00 -14.08 1.35
N SER A 133 0.03 -13.37 1.82
CA SER A 133 -0.04 -11.92 2.02
C SER A 133 -0.34 -11.18 0.71
N GLY A 134 0.28 -11.61 -0.40
CA GLY A 134 0.04 -11.10 -1.74
C GLY A 134 -1.39 -11.35 -2.24
N ARG A 135 -1.92 -12.57 -2.09
CA ARG A 135 -3.29 -12.94 -2.49
C ARG A 135 -4.34 -12.16 -1.69
N ILE A 136 -4.16 -12.01 -0.37
CA ILE A 136 -5.04 -11.16 0.46
C ILE A 136 -4.95 -9.70 0.02
N ARG A 137 -3.75 -9.18 -0.31
CA ARG A 137 -3.60 -7.81 -0.85
C ARG A 137 -4.37 -7.63 -2.16
N TYR A 138 -4.32 -8.62 -3.05
CA TYR A 138 -5.06 -8.58 -4.32
C TYR A 138 -6.57 -8.55 -4.07
N ARG A 139 -7.09 -9.48 -3.25
CA ARG A 139 -8.53 -9.49 -2.89
C ARG A 139 -8.96 -8.17 -2.23
N MET A 140 -8.14 -7.62 -1.35
CA MET A 140 -8.42 -6.35 -0.69
C MET A 140 -8.48 -5.19 -1.68
N ARG A 141 -7.72 -5.21 -2.79
CA ARG A 141 -7.86 -4.22 -3.87
C ARG A 141 -9.27 -4.23 -4.46
N ASP A 142 -9.72 -5.40 -4.91
CA ASP A 142 -11.03 -5.56 -5.56
C ASP A 142 -12.18 -5.15 -4.64
N VAL A 143 -12.06 -5.52 -3.36
CA VAL A 143 -13.02 -5.14 -2.32
C VAL A 143 -12.97 -3.64 -2.05
N LEU A 144 -11.81 -3.01 -1.98
CA LEU A 144 -11.71 -1.57 -1.75
C LEU A 144 -12.23 -0.75 -2.93
N ASP A 145 -11.97 -1.17 -4.17
CA ASP A 145 -12.49 -0.52 -5.37
C ASP A 145 -14.03 -0.54 -5.34
N SER A 146 -14.63 -1.68 -4.97
CA SER A 146 -16.09 -1.81 -4.84
C SER A 146 -16.65 -1.04 -3.64
N ALA A 147 -16.01 -1.14 -2.48
CA ALA A 147 -16.44 -0.47 -1.25
C ALA A 147 -16.40 1.05 -1.40
N THR A 148 -15.44 1.56 -2.15
CA THR A 148 -15.33 2.99 -2.45
C THR A 148 -16.59 3.51 -3.15
N TYR A 149 -17.08 2.80 -4.17
CA TYR A 149 -18.32 3.15 -4.88
C TYR A 149 -19.54 3.07 -3.96
N GLU A 150 -19.67 1.99 -3.19
CA GLU A 150 -20.81 1.78 -2.29
C GLU A 150 -20.84 2.79 -1.13
N LEU A 151 -19.68 3.21 -0.63
CA LEU A 151 -19.56 4.12 0.52
C LEU A 151 -19.54 5.60 0.13
N ASP A 152 -19.30 5.95 -1.14
CA ASP A 152 -19.33 7.33 -1.64
C ASP A 152 -20.58 8.13 -1.20
N PRO A 153 -21.82 7.61 -1.32
CA PRO A 153 -23.02 8.30 -0.84
C PRO A 153 -23.17 8.34 0.69
N HIS A 154 -22.25 7.73 1.44
CA HIS A 154 -22.28 7.60 2.90
C HIS A 154 -21.02 8.19 3.56
N PRO A 155 -20.90 9.53 3.64
CA PRO A 155 -19.68 10.21 4.11
C PRO A 155 -19.12 9.71 5.46
N PRO A 156 -19.94 9.42 6.50
CA PRO A 156 -19.41 8.92 7.77
C PRO A 156 -18.68 7.57 7.61
N GLN A 157 -19.23 6.63 6.84
CA GLN A 157 -18.64 5.32 6.62
C GLN A 157 -17.44 5.39 5.67
N PHE A 158 -17.51 6.22 4.62
CA PHE A 158 -16.37 6.47 3.74
C PHE A 158 -15.17 7.05 4.51
N GLU A 159 -15.43 8.03 5.37
CA GLU A 159 -14.40 8.60 6.24
C GLU A 159 -13.85 7.59 7.25
N ALA A 160 -14.71 6.75 7.83
CA ALA A 160 -14.30 5.68 8.74
C ALA A 160 -13.41 4.64 8.05
N MET A 161 -13.68 4.33 6.77
CA MET A 161 -12.83 3.49 5.95
C MET A 161 -11.44 4.13 5.78
N ILE A 162 -11.35 5.40 5.38
CA ILE A 162 -10.06 6.11 5.22
C ILE A 162 -9.27 6.10 6.54
N GLU A 163 -9.93 6.36 7.67
CA GLU A 163 -9.30 6.37 8.99
C GLU A 163 -8.77 4.99 9.39
N MET A 164 -9.53 3.93 9.12
CA MET A 164 -9.10 2.56 9.34
C MET A 164 -7.88 2.22 8.48
N LEU A 165 -7.92 2.49 7.18
CA LEU A 165 -6.80 2.22 6.27
C LEU A 165 -5.54 2.99 6.70
N THR A 166 -5.71 4.23 7.16
CA THR A 166 -4.61 5.07 7.69
C THR A 166 -4.03 4.46 8.96
N LYS A 167 -4.88 4.14 9.94
CA LYS A 167 -4.47 3.57 11.22
C LYS A 167 -3.70 2.27 11.04
N HIS A 168 -4.16 1.41 10.13
CA HIS A 168 -3.60 0.09 9.88
C HIS A 168 -2.51 0.09 8.79
N ARG A 169 -2.17 1.26 8.23
CA ARG A 169 -1.16 1.47 7.16
C ARG A 169 -1.37 0.58 5.95
N VAL A 170 -2.61 0.48 5.47
CA VAL A 170 -2.98 -0.39 4.36
C VAL A 170 -2.55 0.25 3.03
N GLU A 171 -1.40 -0.17 2.51
CA GLU A 171 -0.78 0.40 1.30
C GLU A 171 -1.73 0.44 0.10
N ILE A 172 -2.37 -0.69 -0.22
CA ILE A 172 -3.29 -0.77 -1.37
C ILE A 172 -4.50 0.16 -1.22
N GLY A 173 -4.86 0.52 0.01
CA GLY A 173 -5.89 1.53 0.28
C GLY A 173 -5.45 2.93 -0.14
N GLY A 174 -4.15 3.24 -0.10
CA GLY A 174 -3.61 4.47 -0.66
C GLY A 174 -3.83 4.52 -2.18
N THR A 175 -3.47 3.44 -2.89
CA THR A 175 -3.68 3.31 -4.34
C THR A 175 -5.16 3.37 -4.73
N ALA A 176 -6.02 2.62 -4.04
CA ALA A 176 -7.45 2.57 -4.34
C ALA A 176 -8.15 3.92 -4.12
N LEU A 177 -7.65 4.74 -3.20
CA LEU A 177 -8.26 6.02 -2.84
C LEU A 177 -7.54 7.25 -3.40
N SER A 178 -6.45 7.10 -4.15
CA SER A 178 -5.69 8.25 -4.67
C SER A 178 -6.52 9.09 -5.65
N TYR A 179 -7.44 8.46 -6.38
CA TYR A 179 -8.35 9.13 -7.32
C TYR A 179 -9.22 10.22 -6.63
N VAL A 180 -9.46 10.12 -5.32
CA VAL A 180 -10.20 11.14 -4.53
C VAL A 180 -9.53 12.51 -4.59
N LEU A 181 -8.22 12.55 -4.83
CA LEU A 181 -7.46 13.79 -4.99
C LEU A 181 -7.79 14.49 -6.32
N LEU A 182 -8.32 13.75 -7.29
CA LEU A 182 -8.58 14.22 -8.65
C LEU A 182 -9.98 14.83 -8.75
N ASP A 183 -10.07 16.04 -9.32
CA ASP A 183 -11.37 16.61 -9.66
C ASP A 183 -11.92 15.88 -10.90
N PRO A 184 -13.21 15.47 -10.89
CA PRO A 184 -13.82 14.86 -12.06
C PRO A 184 -13.87 15.86 -13.22
N ALA A 185 -13.82 15.35 -14.45
CA ALA A 185 -13.90 16.20 -15.62
C ALA A 185 -15.25 16.94 -15.68
N PRO A 186 -15.29 18.25 -16.05
CA PRO A 186 -16.50 19.07 -15.98
C PRO A 186 -17.73 18.48 -16.68
N GLU A 187 -17.51 17.73 -17.77
CA GLU A 187 -18.53 17.06 -18.57
C GLU A 187 -19.24 15.89 -17.87
N THR A 188 -18.65 15.32 -16.82
CA THR A 188 -19.23 14.16 -16.12
C THR A 188 -20.38 14.54 -15.20
N GLY A 189 -20.48 15.82 -14.80
CA GLY A 189 -21.44 16.30 -13.80
C GLY A 189 -21.18 15.80 -12.38
N ALA A 190 -20.10 15.03 -12.16
CA ALA A 190 -19.70 14.59 -10.83
C ALA A 190 -19.14 15.78 -10.02
N VAL A 191 -19.36 15.74 -8.71
CA VAL A 191 -18.91 16.80 -7.80
C VAL A 191 -17.53 16.41 -7.24
N PRO A 192 -16.55 17.32 -7.23
CA PRO A 192 -15.29 17.08 -6.54
C PRO A 192 -15.47 16.71 -5.07
N TYR A 193 -14.62 15.82 -4.56
CA TYR A 193 -14.57 15.54 -3.13
C TYR A 193 -14.22 16.80 -2.33
N SER A 194 -14.79 16.89 -1.13
CA SER A 194 -14.53 18.04 -0.25
C SER A 194 -13.05 18.13 0.13
N PRO A 195 -12.53 19.34 0.43
CA PRO A 195 -11.17 19.49 0.92
C PRO A 195 -10.86 18.69 2.18
N ALA A 196 -11.85 18.44 3.04
CA ALA A 196 -11.68 17.64 4.25
C ALA A 196 -11.38 16.16 3.91
N VAL A 197 -12.09 15.59 2.95
CA VAL A 197 -11.89 14.21 2.48
C VAL A 197 -10.54 14.08 1.77
N LYS A 198 -10.21 15.01 0.85
CA LYS A 198 -8.88 15.06 0.20
C LYS A 198 -7.74 15.13 1.23
N ALA A 199 -7.91 15.92 2.29
CA ALA A 199 -6.92 16.00 3.37
C ALA A 199 -6.75 14.68 4.15
N LYS A 200 -7.83 13.88 4.33
CA LYS A 200 -7.72 12.55 4.94
C LYS A 200 -6.97 11.59 4.02
N VAL A 201 -7.24 11.60 2.72
CA VAL A 201 -6.49 10.78 1.75
C VAL A 201 -5.01 11.19 1.69
N LEU A 202 -4.68 12.49 1.69
CA LEU A 202 -3.27 12.92 1.76
C LEU A 202 -2.54 12.40 3.01
N ARG A 203 -3.23 12.27 4.14
CA ARG A 203 -2.67 11.65 5.37
C ARG A 203 -2.51 10.15 5.24
N LEU A 204 -3.44 9.47 4.59
CA LEU A 204 -3.31 8.05 4.24
C LEU A 204 -2.06 7.84 3.37
N LEU A 205 -1.92 8.59 2.28
CA LEU A 205 -0.77 8.52 1.37
C LEU A 205 0.56 8.80 2.09
N ALA A 206 0.59 9.82 2.95
CA ALA A 206 1.77 10.14 3.77
C ALA A 206 2.12 9.04 4.80
N THR A 207 1.12 8.26 5.21
CA THR A 207 1.27 7.16 6.17
C THR A 207 1.78 5.89 5.49
N VAL A 208 1.22 5.54 4.33
CA VAL A 208 1.63 4.34 3.56
C VAL A 208 2.93 4.56 2.79
N ARG A 209 3.21 5.81 2.40
CA ARG A 209 4.44 6.23 1.73
C ARG A 209 4.71 5.47 0.42
N ASP A 210 3.69 5.27 -0.40
CA ASP A 210 3.88 4.67 -1.71
C ASP A 210 4.37 5.72 -2.72
N MET A 211 5.57 5.48 -3.29
CA MET A 211 6.21 6.38 -4.25
C MET A 211 5.41 6.52 -5.56
N GLU A 212 4.63 5.50 -5.92
CA GLU A 212 3.77 5.53 -7.10
C GLU A 212 2.65 6.58 -7.00
N MET A 213 2.36 7.08 -5.80
CA MET A 213 1.27 8.03 -5.53
C MET A 213 1.66 9.49 -5.71
N VAL A 214 2.95 9.79 -5.83
CA VAL A 214 3.40 11.18 -6.02
C VAL A 214 2.77 11.88 -7.24
N PRO A 215 2.64 11.25 -8.43
CA PRO A 215 1.92 11.83 -9.55
C PRO A 215 0.50 12.32 -9.23
N ASP A 216 -0.28 11.57 -8.44
CA ASP A 216 -1.64 11.95 -8.07
C ASP A 216 -1.65 13.15 -7.11
N VAL A 217 -0.69 13.18 -6.17
CA VAL A 217 -0.50 14.32 -5.24
C VAL A 217 -0.06 15.58 -6.00
N VAL A 218 0.75 15.43 -7.06
CA VAL A 218 1.15 16.53 -7.95
C VAL A 218 -0.04 17.02 -8.76
N THR A 219 -0.85 16.12 -9.31
CA THR A 219 -2.06 16.49 -10.05
C THR A 219 -3.01 17.32 -9.17
N LEU A 220 -3.12 17.02 -7.87
CA LEU A 220 -3.83 17.89 -6.92
C LEU A 220 -3.19 19.28 -6.83
N LEU A 221 -1.87 19.42 -6.74
CA LEU A 221 -1.18 20.72 -6.67
C LEU A 221 -1.43 21.60 -7.90
N GLU A 222 -1.71 21.00 -9.05
CA GLU A 222 -1.95 21.68 -10.32
C GLU A 222 -3.41 22.10 -10.51
N GLN A 223 -4.34 21.57 -9.71
CA GLN A 223 -5.76 21.90 -9.80
C GLN A 223 -6.05 23.36 -9.38
N PRO A 224 -6.82 24.14 -10.16
CA PRO A 224 -7.21 25.51 -9.80
C PRO A 224 -8.06 25.61 -8.51
N THR A 225 -8.73 24.52 -8.14
CA THR A 225 -9.61 24.39 -6.98
C THR A 225 -8.83 24.11 -5.69
N THR A 226 -7.53 23.80 -5.78
CA THR A 226 -6.72 23.44 -4.63
C THR A 226 -6.49 24.63 -3.71
N THR A 227 -6.95 24.48 -2.47
CA THR A 227 -6.80 25.51 -1.43
C THR A 227 -5.35 25.59 -0.95
N PRO A 228 -4.91 26.74 -0.41
CA PRO A 228 -3.56 26.87 0.15
C PRO A 228 -3.25 25.84 1.25
N GLU A 229 -4.24 25.50 2.08
CA GLU A 229 -4.17 24.44 3.08
C GLU A 229 -3.83 23.08 2.45
N LEU A 230 -4.57 22.70 1.39
CA LEU A 230 -4.36 21.44 0.70
C LEU A 230 -3.01 21.41 -0.02
N ALA A 231 -2.60 22.51 -0.64
CA ALA A 231 -1.31 22.60 -1.31
C ALA A 231 -0.13 22.39 -0.34
N ILE A 232 -0.21 22.99 0.86
CA ILE A 232 0.80 22.79 1.91
C ILE A 232 0.79 21.33 2.39
N LEU A 233 -0.39 20.74 2.57
CA LEU A 233 -0.50 19.34 2.99
C LEU A 233 0.02 18.38 1.91
N ALA A 234 -0.27 18.63 0.63
CA ALA A 234 0.24 17.84 -0.49
C ALA A 234 1.76 17.91 -0.60
N ALA A 235 2.35 19.10 -0.44
CA ALA A 235 3.80 19.28 -0.38
C ALA A 235 4.45 18.53 0.80
N GLU A 236 3.78 18.54 1.96
CA GLU A 236 4.20 17.75 3.12
C GLU A 236 4.09 16.24 2.87
N THR A 237 3.02 15.79 2.21
CA THR A 237 2.84 14.40 1.80
C THR A 237 3.95 13.96 0.85
N ILE A 238 4.30 14.77 -0.17
CA ILE A 238 5.44 14.49 -1.06
C ILE A 238 6.75 14.39 -0.28
N ARG A 239 6.98 15.28 0.68
CA ARG A 239 8.18 15.23 1.54
C ARG A 239 8.25 13.93 2.35
N GLN A 240 7.12 13.40 2.82
CA GLN A 240 7.06 12.17 3.61
C GLN A 240 7.17 10.89 2.77
N ILE A 241 6.58 10.87 1.57
CA ILE A 241 6.71 9.77 0.60
C ILE A 241 8.15 9.71 0.04
N GLY A 242 8.72 10.87 -0.25
CA GLY A 242 9.99 11.01 -0.96
C GLY A 242 9.81 11.86 -2.20
N LEU A 243 10.66 12.88 -2.35
CA LEU A 243 10.66 13.72 -3.54
C LEU A 243 11.56 13.10 -4.62
N PRO A 244 11.05 12.86 -5.84
CA PRO A 244 11.89 12.38 -6.95
C PRO A 244 13.13 13.25 -7.16
N GLN A 245 14.24 12.59 -7.53
CA GLN A 245 15.49 13.29 -7.82
C GLN A 245 15.45 13.91 -9.21
N ASP A 246 16.06 15.09 -9.37
CA ASP A 246 16.26 15.67 -10.69
C ASP A 246 17.06 14.72 -11.60
N ALA A 247 16.63 14.60 -12.85
CA ALA A 247 17.35 13.84 -13.87
C ALA A 247 18.82 14.30 -13.99
N ARG A 248 19.70 13.39 -14.40
CA ARG A 248 21.11 13.73 -14.68
C ARG A 248 21.18 14.59 -15.95
N PRO A 249 21.95 15.70 -15.94
CA PRO A 249 22.15 16.50 -17.15
C PRO A 249 22.63 15.64 -18.33
N GLY A 250 22.08 15.87 -19.52
CA GLY A 250 22.50 15.20 -20.75
C GLY A 250 22.16 13.71 -20.86
N THR A 251 21.55 13.10 -19.83
CA THR A 251 21.11 11.70 -19.88
C THR A 251 19.66 11.66 -20.35
N PRO A 252 19.34 11.00 -21.48
CA PRO A 252 17.96 10.75 -21.87
C PRO A 252 17.32 9.94 -20.75
N THR A 253 16.47 10.58 -19.97
CA THR A 253 15.76 9.89 -18.90
C THR A 253 14.45 9.42 -19.51
N PRO A 254 14.21 8.10 -19.62
CA PRO A 254 13.02 7.58 -20.30
C PRO A 254 11.72 8.02 -19.61
N LEU A 255 11.79 8.38 -18.32
CA LEU A 255 10.68 8.92 -17.54
C LEU A 255 11.17 10.13 -16.75
N ALA A 256 10.66 11.32 -17.07
CA ALA A 256 10.89 12.51 -16.26
C ALA A 256 10.25 12.33 -14.87
N PRO A 257 10.84 12.88 -13.79
CA PRO A 257 10.21 12.86 -12.48
C PRO A 257 8.86 13.59 -12.56
N SER A 258 7.84 13.07 -11.87
CA SER A 258 6.51 13.69 -11.80
C SER A 258 6.54 15.09 -11.21
N ILE A 259 7.50 15.38 -10.32
CA ILE A 259 7.78 16.70 -9.79
C ILE A 259 9.25 16.82 -9.38
N THR A 260 9.82 18.00 -9.61
CA THR A 260 11.16 18.40 -9.14
C THR A 260 11.07 19.27 -7.90
N ALA A 261 12.19 19.40 -7.17
CA ALA A 261 12.27 20.31 -6.02
C ALA A 261 12.00 21.78 -6.41
N ALA A 262 12.43 22.18 -7.60
CA ALA A 262 12.18 23.53 -8.12
C ALA A 262 10.68 23.76 -8.38
N GLN A 263 10.00 22.83 -9.04
CA GLN A 263 8.55 22.92 -9.27
C GLN A 263 7.78 22.97 -7.95
N LEU A 264 8.12 22.10 -6.98
CA LEU A 264 7.46 22.11 -5.67
C LEU A 264 7.65 23.44 -4.93
N ARG A 265 8.86 24.01 -4.97
CA ARG A 265 9.14 25.34 -4.43
C ARG A 265 8.30 26.41 -5.13
N ASP A 266 8.15 26.34 -6.44
CA ASP A 266 7.41 27.33 -7.21
C ASP A 266 5.90 27.27 -6.88
N HIS A 267 5.31 26.08 -6.74
CA HIS A 267 3.94 25.90 -6.23
C HIS A 267 3.76 26.53 -4.84
N LEU A 268 4.67 26.26 -3.91
CA LEU A 268 4.63 26.83 -2.56
C LEU A 268 4.82 28.36 -2.56
N THR A 269 5.62 28.89 -3.48
CA THR A 269 5.88 30.33 -3.60
C THR A 269 4.64 31.07 -4.10
N ALA A 270 3.88 30.47 -5.01
CA ALA A 270 2.66 31.04 -5.57
C ALA A 270 1.51 31.20 -4.54
N LEU A 271 1.57 30.50 -3.41
CA LEU A 271 0.54 30.60 -2.36
C LEU A 271 0.51 32.01 -1.72
N ASN A 272 -0.67 32.59 -1.61
CA ASN A 272 -0.87 33.90 -0.98
C ASN A 272 -0.66 33.83 0.54
N ASP A 273 0.44 34.41 1.02
CA ASP A 273 0.78 34.39 2.45
C ASP A 273 -0.24 35.12 3.35
N ARG A 274 -1.01 36.07 2.81
CA ARG A 274 -1.92 36.90 3.61
C ARG A 274 -3.13 36.12 4.14
N THR A 275 -3.52 35.06 3.46
CA THR A 275 -4.71 34.26 3.81
C THR A 275 -4.37 33.08 4.73
N LEU A 276 -3.09 32.78 4.94
CA LEU A 276 -2.65 31.64 5.72
C LEU A 276 -2.68 31.91 7.22
N ARG A 277 -3.18 30.91 7.98
CA ARG A 277 -3.04 30.86 9.45
C ARG A 277 -1.57 30.73 9.86
N PRO A 278 -1.16 31.22 11.05
CA PRO A 278 0.25 31.21 11.47
C PRO A 278 0.95 29.84 11.38
N GLN A 279 0.25 28.77 11.75
CA GLN A 279 0.79 27.40 11.66
C GLN A 279 1.10 26.99 10.22
N LEU A 280 0.23 27.36 9.27
CA LEU A 280 0.43 27.07 7.85
C LEU A 280 1.55 27.92 7.24
N LYS A 281 1.71 29.16 7.70
CA LYS A 281 2.87 29.99 7.30
C LYS A 281 4.18 29.34 7.72
N ALA A 282 4.28 28.87 8.96
CA ALA A 282 5.46 28.19 9.46
C ALA A 282 5.74 26.89 8.67
N ALA A 283 4.70 26.07 8.43
CA ALA A 283 4.83 24.86 7.62
C ALA A 283 5.31 25.16 6.19
N ARG A 284 4.69 26.16 5.52
CA ARG A 284 5.09 26.63 4.20
C ARG A 284 6.53 27.12 4.16
N GLN A 285 6.97 27.91 5.14
CA GLN A 285 8.34 28.41 5.22
C GLN A 285 9.34 27.26 5.38
N SER A 286 9.03 26.28 6.24
CA SER A 286 9.86 25.08 6.39
C SER A 286 9.96 24.28 5.08
N LEU A 287 8.83 24.09 4.38
CA LEU A 287 8.80 23.39 3.10
C LEU A 287 9.54 24.14 1.99
N LEU A 288 9.42 25.47 1.94
CA LEU A 288 10.15 26.31 1.00
C LEU A 288 11.66 26.23 1.21
N ALA A 289 12.11 26.28 2.47
CA ALA A 289 13.53 26.14 2.80
C ALA A 289 14.06 24.77 2.35
N TRP A 290 13.36 23.71 2.72
CA TRP A 290 13.70 22.34 2.32
C TRP A 290 13.71 22.15 0.80
N ALA A 291 12.66 22.58 0.09
CA ALA A 291 12.57 22.45 -1.37
C ALA A 291 13.63 23.31 -2.09
N SER A 292 13.96 24.49 -1.56
CA SER A 292 15.02 25.35 -2.13
C SER A 292 16.39 24.73 -1.97
N GLU A 293 16.71 24.20 -0.79
CA GLU A 293 17.96 23.48 -0.54
C GLU A 293 18.09 22.28 -1.48
N ARG A 294 17.01 21.49 -1.62
CA ARG A 294 16.99 20.32 -2.52
C ARG A 294 17.11 20.73 -4.00
N ALA A 295 16.45 21.82 -4.41
CA ALA A 295 16.52 22.33 -5.78
C ALA A 295 17.93 22.83 -6.15
N GLN A 296 18.69 23.35 -5.18
CA GLN A 296 20.02 23.88 -5.39
C GLN A 296 21.11 22.80 -5.31
N HIS A 297 21.05 21.94 -4.29
CA HIS A 297 22.16 21.05 -3.93
C HIS A 297 21.89 19.57 -4.17
N GLY A 298 20.66 19.21 -4.51
CA GLY A 298 20.25 17.83 -4.60
C GLY A 298 19.91 17.21 -3.23
N VAL A 299 20.13 15.90 -3.04
CA VAL A 299 19.93 15.28 -1.71
C VAL A 299 21.03 15.74 -0.76
N THR A 300 20.67 16.44 0.32
CA THR A 300 21.64 16.96 1.29
C THR A 300 21.90 16.05 2.49
N GLY A 301 20.98 15.13 2.82
CA GLY A 301 21.15 14.16 3.91
C GLY A 301 21.96 12.91 3.53
N ASP A 302 22.40 12.17 4.54
CA ASP A 302 23.15 10.90 4.34
C ASP A 302 22.27 9.72 3.90
N SER A 303 20.95 9.89 3.92
CA SER A 303 19.98 8.94 3.38
C SER A 303 19.05 9.60 2.36
N TYR A 304 18.44 8.77 1.53
CA TYR A 304 17.39 9.14 0.60
C TYR A 304 16.15 8.26 0.81
N ARG A 305 15.00 8.91 0.99
CA ARG A 305 13.71 8.26 1.18
C ARG A 305 13.18 7.79 -0.19
N VAL A 306 12.85 6.51 -0.28
CA VAL A 306 12.19 5.89 -1.44
C VAL A 306 10.95 5.18 -0.91
N GLY A 307 9.83 5.91 -0.88
CA GLY A 307 8.60 5.40 -0.32
C GLY A 307 8.69 5.09 1.19
N ASP A 308 8.43 3.85 1.59
CA ASP A 308 8.39 3.43 2.99
C ASP A 308 9.79 3.19 3.60
N PHE A 309 10.84 3.02 2.78
CA PHE A 309 12.21 2.80 3.24
C PHE A 309 13.18 3.93 2.90
N GLU A 310 14.34 3.90 3.53
CA GLU A 310 15.45 4.84 3.30
C GLU A 310 16.67 4.07 2.83
N VAL A 311 17.38 4.62 1.86
CA VAL A 311 18.66 4.08 1.36
C VAL A 311 19.82 4.99 1.74
N LYS A 312 20.98 4.39 1.97
CA LYS A 312 22.26 5.04 2.24
C LYS A 312 23.31 4.56 1.25
N SER A 313 24.35 5.37 1.06
CA SER A 313 25.52 4.93 0.29
C SER A 313 26.12 3.67 0.90
N GLY A 314 26.33 2.64 0.09
CA GLY A 314 26.80 1.31 0.50
C GLY A 314 25.70 0.29 0.75
N ASP A 315 24.42 0.68 0.76
CA ASP A 315 23.32 -0.28 0.86
C ASP A 315 23.24 -1.14 -0.41
N TRP A 316 22.91 -2.42 -0.22
CA TRP A 316 22.71 -3.39 -1.31
C TRP A 316 21.23 -3.47 -1.65
N LEU A 317 20.91 -3.30 -2.92
CA LEU A 317 19.56 -3.44 -3.45
C LEU A 317 19.48 -4.71 -4.28
N LEU A 318 18.59 -5.60 -3.85
CA LEU A 318 18.25 -6.82 -4.57
C LEU A 318 16.94 -6.55 -5.32
N MET A 319 17.01 -6.58 -6.64
CA MET A 319 15.88 -6.23 -7.50
C MET A 319 15.37 -7.48 -8.22
N ARG A 320 14.05 -7.58 -8.36
CA ARG A 320 13.41 -8.58 -9.24
C ARG A 320 13.06 -7.87 -10.53
N ASN A 321 13.50 -8.41 -11.66
CA ASN A 321 13.08 -7.90 -12.96
C ASN A 321 11.57 -8.17 -13.12
N PRO A 322 10.74 -7.13 -13.32
CA PRO A 322 9.28 -7.24 -13.46
C PRO A 322 8.83 -7.90 -14.78
N SER A 323 9.76 -8.49 -15.54
CA SER A 323 9.44 -9.27 -16.74
C SER A 323 8.34 -10.30 -16.46
N PRO A 324 7.33 -10.43 -17.36
CA PRO A 324 6.26 -11.41 -17.22
C PRO A 324 6.76 -12.83 -16.96
N TYR A 325 7.91 -13.22 -17.53
CA TYR A 325 8.51 -14.55 -17.33
C TYR A 325 8.93 -14.83 -15.88
N ASN A 326 9.26 -13.79 -15.10
CA ASN A 326 9.62 -13.91 -13.68
C ASN A 326 8.40 -13.86 -12.76
N MET A 327 7.24 -13.43 -13.26
CA MET A 327 5.97 -13.47 -12.51
C MET A 327 5.34 -14.86 -12.52
N PHE A 328 5.69 -15.73 -13.48
CA PHE A 328 5.11 -17.07 -13.66
C PHE A 328 6.09 -18.22 -13.39
N THR A 329 7.30 -17.94 -12.90
CA THR A 329 8.28 -18.98 -12.60
C THR A 329 8.30 -19.28 -11.10
N ASP A 330 7.78 -20.46 -10.73
CA ASP A 330 7.89 -21.11 -9.42
C ASP A 330 9.34 -21.56 -9.08
N ILE A 331 10.35 -20.85 -9.59
CA ILE A 331 11.75 -21.16 -9.29
C ILE A 331 12.03 -20.63 -7.88
N SER A 332 11.85 -21.53 -6.90
CA SER A 332 12.19 -21.30 -5.50
C SER A 332 13.69 -21.53 -5.27
N PRO A 333 14.38 -20.64 -4.52
CA PRO A 333 13.88 -19.37 -4.00
C PRO A 333 13.80 -18.29 -5.09
N GLY A 334 12.74 -17.47 -5.06
CA GLY A 334 12.46 -16.46 -6.07
C GLY A 334 13.68 -15.57 -6.36
N LEU A 335 14.26 -15.74 -7.55
CA LEU A 335 15.52 -15.11 -7.92
C LEU A 335 15.38 -13.58 -7.92
N PHE A 336 16.23 -12.90 -7.17
CA PHE A 336 16.62 -11.54 -7.50
C PHE A 336 17.44 -11.63 -8.79
N THR A 337 17.08 -10.83 -9.79
CA THR A 337 17.72 -10.89 -11.10
C THR A 337 18.77 -9.80 -11.28
N HIS A 338 18.78 -8.79 -10.41
CA HIS A 338 19.78 -7.73 -10.41
C HIS A 338 20.21 -7.42 -8.99
N VAL A 339 21.48 -7.06 -8.84
CA VAL A 339 22.07 -6.60 -7.59
C VAL A 339 22.77 -5.28 -7.87
N GLY A 340 22.36 -4.24 -7.15
CA GLY A 340 23.00 -2.95 -7.23
C GLY A 340 23.49 -2.48 -5.87
N VAL A 341 24.53 -1.65 -5.87
CA VAL A 341 24.97 -0.93 -4.68
C VAL A 341 24.52 0.51 -4.80
N VAL A 342 23.86 1.02 -3.76
CA VAL A 342 23.51 2.42 -3.67
C VAL A 342 24.78 3.23 -3.48
N ALA A 343 25.01 4.20 -4.34
CA ALA A 343 26.11 5.15 -4.24
C ALA A 343 25.57 6.58 -4.29
N THR A 344 26.42 7.54 -3.93
CA THR A 344 26.11 8.95 -4.14
C THR A 344 27.07 9.59 -5.11
N GLU A 345 26.54 10.39 -6.03
CA GLU A 345 27.32 11.20 -6.96
C GLU A 345 26.95 12.68 -6.84
N VAL A 346 27.83 13.56 -7.30
CA VAL A 346 27.53 14.98 -7.56
C VAL A 346 27.68 15.19 -9.05
N GLY A 347 26.58 15.52 -9.72
CA GLY A 347 26.56 15.74 -11.17
C GLY A 347 27.28 17.03 -11.59
N GLU A 348 27.45 17.23 -12.90
CA GLU A 348 28.04 18.47 -13.46
C GLU A 348 27.22 19.72 -13.12
N ASP A 349 25.93 19.55 -12.80
CA ASP A 349 25.04 20.59 -12.30
C ASP A 349 25.22 20.90 -10.81
N GLY A 350 26.20 20.28 -10.15
CA GLY A 350 26.49 20.47 -8.72
C GLY A 350 25.47 19.83 -7.79
N LYS A 351 24.51 19.05 -8.31
CA LYS A 351 23.47 18.39 -7.50
C LYS A 351 23.90 17.00 -7.07
N ARG A 352 23.80 16.73 -5.78
CA ARG A 352 24.00 15.41 -5.19
C ARG A 352 22.80 14.50 -5.45
N ARG A 353 23.08 13.27 -5.85
CA ARG A 353 22.08 12.23 -6.17
C ARG A 353 22.45 10.91 -5.54
N PHE A 354 21.45 10.11 -5.23
CA PHE A 354 21.60 8.68 -4.95
C PHE A 354 21.40 7.92 -6.25
N VAL A 355 22.34 7.04 -6.59
CA VAL A 355 22.31 6.24 -7.81
C VAL A 355 22.50 4.77 -7.45
N ILE A 356 21.97 3.89 -8.28
CA ILE A 356 22.19 2.45 -8.17
C ILE A 356 23.30 2.10 -9.15
N VAL A 357 24.43 1.64 -8.62
CA VAL A 357 25.50 1.07 -9.44
C VAL A 357 25.19 -0.41 -9.61
N ASP A 358 24.75 -0.76 -10.80
CA ASP A 358 24.50 -2.15 -11.17
C ASP A 358 25.81 -2.94 -11.14
N LEU A 359 25.80 -4.10 -10.49
CA LEU A 359 26.95 -4.99 -10.46
C LEU A 359 26.83 -5.95 -11.66
N PRO A 360 27.88 -6.08 -12.49
CA PRO A 360 27.85 -7.06 -13.59
C PRO A 360 27.68 -8.47 -13.02
N GLU A 361 26.81 -9.26 -13.66
CA GLU A 361 26.50 -10.66 -13.32
C GLU A 361 27.73 -11.58 -13.27
#